data_AF-A0A818CNY8-F1
#
_entry.id   AF-A0A818CNY8-F1
#
_cell.length_a   1.000
_cell.length_b   1.000
_cell.length_c   1.000
_cell.angle_alpha   90.00
_cell.angle_beta   90.00
_cell.angle_gamma   90.00
#
_symmetry.space_group_name_H-M   'P 1'
#
loop_
_entity.id
_entity.type
_entity.pdbx_description
1 polymer ?
#
loop_
_entity_poly.entity_id
_entity_poly.type
_entity_poly.pdbx_seq_one_letter_code
_entity_poly.pdbx_strand_id
1 'polypeptide(L)'
;FKCVREVSLFDERPFEHEFFLLIQKSFPLMEYLTVINRKRQKNKQFRKLINENQELSIIKYPHLIELDFVQTSKDYHEQFLYDNKICLPNGVSIRMNYQIAKKVTRNFRRNNTRTNCAKISSIFFSNKLTFPHHLQDYFPHAKIV
;
A
#
# COMPACT_ATOMS: atom_id res chain seq x y z
N PHE A 1 3.92 20.50 -12.55
CA PHE A 1 3.18 19.50 -11.76
C PHE A 1 3.06 19.80 -10.25
N LYS A 2 3.40 21.00 -9.75
CA LYS A 2 3.40 21.31 -8.30
C LYS A 2 2.03 21.21 -7.61
N CYS A 3 0.94 21.16 -8.36
CA CYS A 3 -0.43 21.14 -7.83
C CYS A 3 -1.15 19.80 -8.06
N VAL A 4 -0.47 18.78 -8.60
CA VAL A 4 -1.12 17.46 -8.80
C VAL A 4 -1.41 16.87 -7.41
N ARG A 5 -2.69 16.56 -7.18
CA ARG A 5 -3.19 15.95 -5.94
C ARG A 5 -3.65 14.52 -6.15
N GLU A 6 -4.02 14.17 -7.37
CA GLU A 6 -4.56 12.86 -7.69
C GLU A 6 -3.79 12.23 -8.84
N VAL A 7 -3.43 10.96 -8.66
CA VAL A 7 -2.77 10.13 -9.67
C VAL A 7 -3.51 8.81 -9.77
N SER A 8 -3.97 8.49 -10.98
CA SER A 8 -4.56 7.19 -11.30
C SER A 8 -3.66 6.46 -12.29
N LEU A 9 -3.27 5.24 -11.95
CA LEU A 9 -2.34 4.40 -12.71
C LEU A 9 -3.06 3.17 -13.25
N PHE A 10 -3.06 3.03 -14.57
CA PHE A 10 -3.58 1.86 -15.29
C PHE A 10 -2.65 1.52 -16.44
N ASP A 11 -2.21 0.27 -16.51
CA ASP A 11 -1.35 -0.24 -17.58
C ASP A 11 -1.51 -1.77 -17.67
N GLU A 12 -1.22 -2.33 -18.85
CA GLU A 12 -1.10 -3.77 -19.07
C GLU A 12 0.20 -4.33 -18.47
N ARG A 13 1.24 -3.49 -18.35
CA ARG A 13 2.54 -3.83 -17.77
C ARG A 13 2.53 -3.53 -16.27
N PRO A 14 3.12 -4.38 -15.42
CA PRO A 14 3.18 -4.12 -13.98
C PRO A 14 4.07 -2.89 -13.68
N PHE A 15 3.64 -2.05 -12.74
CA PHE A 15 4.47 -0.97 -12.21
C PHE A 15 5.43 -1.52 -11.16
N GLU A 16 6.74 -1.41 -11.40
CA GLU A 16 7.76 -1.87 -10.46
C GLU A 16 8.02 -0.84 -9.35
N HIS A 17 8.80 -1.22 -8.33
CA HIS A 17 9.07 -0.35 -7.17
C HIS A 17 9.63 1.03 -7.55
N GLU A 18 10.59 1.08 -8.48
CA GLU A 18 11.19 2.32 -8.98
C GLU A 18 10.17 3.27 -9.61
N PHE A 19 9.08 2.74 -10.20
CA PHE A 19 8.01 3.56 -10.75
C PHE A 19 7.32 4.37 -9.65
N PHE A 20 7.03 3.75 -8.51
CA PHE A 20 6.43 4.43 -7.36
C PHE A 20 7.36 5.49 -6.75
N LEU A 21 8.68 5.27 -6.80
CA LEU A 21 9.67 6.28 -6.42
C LEU A 21 9.62 7.50 -7.36
N LEU A 22 9.49 7.26 -8.68
CA LEU A 22 9.34 8.35 -9.67
C LEU A 22 8.04 9.13 -9.46
N ILE A 23 6.92 8.44 -9.19
CA ILE A 23 5.64 9.09 -8.84
C ILE A 23 5.80 9.98 -7.61
N GLN A 24 6.43 9.48 -6.54
CA GLN A 24 6.65 10.26 -5.32
C GLN A 24 7.48 11.52 -5.58
N LYS A 25 8.56 11.43 -6.37
CA LYS A 25 9.40 12.58 -6.73
C LYS A 25 8.70 13.57 -7.65
N SER A 26 7.86 13.08 -8.55
CA SER A 26 7.16 13.91 -9.55
C SER A 26 5.95 14.63 -8.97
N PHE A 27 5.29 14.00 -7.99
CA PHE A 27 4.06 14.48 -7.37
C PHE A 27 4.19 14.46 -5.83
N PRO A 28 5.08 15.29 -5.26
CA PRO A 28 5.38 15.25 -3.84
C PRO A 28 4.19 15.61 -2.95
N LEU A 29 3.19 16.32 -3.48
CA LEU A 29 1.99 16.77 -2.79
C LEU A 29 0.76 15.91 -3.14
N MET A 30 0.95 14.71 -3.67
CA MET A 30 -0.15 13.80 -4.01
C MET A 30 -0.91 13.36 -2.76
N GLU A 31 -2.24 13.49 -2.81
CA GLU A 31 -3.20 13.12 -1.78
C GLU A 31 -3.93 11.82 -2.12
N TYR A 32 -4.15 11.54 -3.41
CA TYR A 32 -4.92 10.41 -3.88
C TYR A 32 -4.10 9.58 -4.86
N LEU A 33 -3.92 8.29 -4.56
CA LEU A 33 -3.27 7.34 -5.45
C LEU A 33 -4.17 6.15 -5.73
N THR A 34 -4.53 5.96 -6.99
CA THR A 34 -5.26 4.80 -7.47
C THR A 34 -4.35 3.95 -8.36
N VAL A 35 -4.26 2.66 -8.07
CA VAL A 35 -3.52 1.69 -8.88
C VAL A 35 -4.47 0.60 -9.35
N ILE A 36 -4.53 0.39 -10.66
CA ILE A 36 -5.32 -0.67 -11.28
C ILE A 36 -4.36 -1.50 -12.14
N ASN A 37 -3.93 -2.63 -11.59
CA ASN A 37 -3.02 -3.52 -12.28
C ASN A 37 -3.03 -4.93 -11.68
N ARG A 38 -3.63 -5.89 -12.38
CA ARG A 38 -3.75 -7.27 -11.90
C ARG A 38 -2.53 -8.13 -12.21
N LYS A 39 -1.55 -7.62 -12.96
CA LYS A 39 -0.32 -8.35 -13.29
C LYS A 39 0.64 -8.35 -12.10
N ARG A 40 1.37 -9.44 -11.96
CA ARG A 40 2.42 -9.58 -10.94
C ARG A 40 3.62 -8.73 -11.34
N GLN A 41 4.24 -8.09 -10.36
CA GLN A 41 5.53 -7.43 -10.53
C GLN A 41 6.58 -8.49 -10.87
N LYS A 42 7.36 -8.25 -11.93
CA LYS A 42 8.46 -9.13 -12.35
C LYS A 42 9.66 -8.91 -11.44
N ASN A 43 9.97 -7.64 -11.21
CA ASN A 43 11.14 -7.21 -10.45
C ASN A 43 10.72 -6.87 -9.03
N LYS A 44 10.55 -7.90 -8.21
CA LYS A 44 10.22 -7.77 -6.78
C LYS A 44 11.41 -7.30 -5.96
N GLN A 45 12.11 -6.27 -6.42
CA GLN A 45 13.22 -5.61 -5.71
C GLN A 45 12.81 -5.24 -4.29
N PHE A 46 11.53 -4.88 -4.07
CA PHE A 46 10.98 -4.66 -2.73
C PHE A 46 11.11 -5.87 -1.79
N ARG A 47 11.20 -7.12 -2.31
CA ARG A 47 11.41 -8.34 -1.52
C ARG A 47 12.88 -8.74 -1.35
N LYS A 48 13.81 -8.17 -2.12
CA LYS A 48 15.24 -8.46 -1.94
C LYS A 48 15.65 -7.87 -0.58
N LEU A 49 15.91 -8.75 0.37
CA LEU A 49 16.52 -8.43 1.65
C LEU A 49 17.98 -8.06 1.38
N ILE A 50 18.35 -6.83 1.74
CA ILE A 50 19.62 -6.32 2.31
C ILE A 50 20.84 -7.26 2.26
N ASN A 51 21.13 -7.90 1.14
CA ASN A 51 22.40 -8.53 0.85
C ASN A 51 22.90 -7.78 -0.37
N GLU A 52 24.01 -7.06 -0.21
CA GLU A 52 24.67 -6.17 -1.18
C GLU A 52 24.15 -4.72 -1.19
N ASN A 53 24.54 -3.93 -0.17
CA ASN A 53 24.85 -2.48 -0.22
C ASN A 53 23.90 -1.49 -0.95
N GLN A 54 22.71 -1.90 -1.37
CA GLN A 54 21.69 -1.06 -1.98
C GLN A 54 20.51 -0.96 -1.02
N GLU A 55 20.59 -0.01 -0.08
CA GLU A 55 19.42 0.44 0.64
C GLU A 55 18.45 1.05 -0.38
N LEU A 56 17.41 0.29 -0.76
CA LEU A 56 16.30 0.86 -1.50
C LEU A 56 15.67 1.95 -0.62
N SER A 57 15.69 3.18 -1.12
CA SER A 57 15.12 4.32 -0.41
C SER A 57 13.65 4.05 -0.08
N ILE A 58 13.30 4.12 1.20
CA ILE A 58 11.91 4.04 1.65
C ILE A 58 11.12 5.17 0.98
N ILE A 59 10.05 4.81 0.27
CA ILE A 59 9.19 5.79 -0.40
C ILE A 59 8.27 6.41 0.65
N LYS A 60 8.25 7.74 0.74
CA LYS A 60 7.38 8.50 1.66
C LYS A 60 6.33 9.26 0.87
N TYR A 61 5.06 9.09 1.20
CA TYR A 61 3.96 9.88 0.62
C TYR A 61 3.36 10.80 1.69
N PRO A 62 4.02 11.91 2.05
CA PRO A 62 3.68 12.69 3.24
C PRO A 62 2.26 13.28 3.24
N HIS A 63 1.68 13.50 2.07
CA HIS A 63 0.36 14.10 1.90
C HIS A 63 -0.72 13.09 1.51
N LEU A 64 -0.40 11.79 1.43
CA LEU A 64 -1.39 10.80 1.00
C LEU A 64 -2.56 10.72 1.99
N ILE A 65 -3.75 10.89 1.46
CA ILE A 65 -5.02 10.77 2.18
C ILE A 65 -5.71 9.47 1.79
N GLU A 66 -5.65 9.08 0.50
CA GLU A 66 -6.32 7.88 0.00
C GLU A 66 -5.44 7.04 -0.91
N LEU A 67 -5.52 5.72 -0.72
CA LEU A 67 -4.86 4.72 -1.53
C LEU A 67 -5.85 3.64 -1.98
N ASP A 68 -6.15 3.58 -3.28
CA ASP A 68 -7.00 2.55 -3.88
C ASP A 68 -6.18 1.54 -4.67
N PHE A 69 -6.25 0.29 -4.26
CA PHE A 69 -5.60 -0.83 -4.92
C PHE A 69 -6.49 -2.08 -4.90
N VAL A 70 -7.82 -1.88 -4.92
CA VAL A 70 -8.83 -2.94 -4.97
C VAL A 70 -8.61 -3.87 -6.15
N GLN A 71 -8.23 -3.32 -7.30
CA GLN A 71 -8.05 -4.05 -8.56
C GLN A 71 -6.58 -4.33 -8.87
N THR A 72 -5.77 -4.61 -7.84
CA THR A 72 -4.34 -4.87 -8.01
C THR A 72 -3.94 -6.32 -7.71
N SER A 73 -2.75 -6.68 -8.19
CA SER A 73 -2.10 -7.92 -7.78
C SER A 73 -1.60 -7.85 -6.33
N LYS A 74 -1.42 -9.01 -5.70
CA LYS A 74 -0.88 -9.12 -4.33
C LYS A 74 0.42 -8.34 -4.11
N ASP A 75 1.26 -8.20 -5.14
CA ASP A 75 2.58 -7.60 -5.00
C ASP A 75 2.49 -6.11 -4.61
N TYR A 76 1.51 -5.37 -5.15
CA TYR A 76 1.25 -3.98 -4.75
C TYR A 76 0.82 -3.87 -3.28
N HIS A 77 -0.11 -4.73 -2.83
CA HIS A 77 -0.51 -4.76 -1.43
C HIS A 77 0.68 -5.04 -0.50
N GLU A 78 1.60 -5.93 -0.88
CA GLU A 78 2.81 -6.15 -0.10
C GLU A 78 3.71 -4.91 -0.09
N GLN A 79 3.93 -4.28 -1.24
CA GLN A 79 4.80 -3.10 -1.32
C GLN A 79 4.28 -1.94 -0.45
N PHE A 80 2.97 -1.67 -0.45
CA PHE A 80 2.37 -0.55 0.31
C PHE A 80 2.16 -0.86 1.80
N LEU A 81 1.87 -2.12 2.16
CA LEU A 81 1.63 -2.45 3.56
C LEU A 81 2.92 -2.68 4.35
N TYR A 82 4.04 -3.01 3.71
CA TYR A 82 5.31 -3.21 4.42
C TYR A 82 5.97 -1.88 4.76
N ASP A 83 6.33 -1.74 6.04
CA ASP A 83 6.93 -0.54 6.61
C ASP A 83 8.37 -0.26 6.15
N ASN A 84 9.09 -1.31 5.75
CA ASN A 84 10.44 -1.21 5.20
C ASN A 84 10.49 -0.84 3.71
N LYS A 85 9.34 -0.53 3.07
CA LYS A 85 9.27 -0.17 1.65
C LYS A 85 8.57 1.15 1.41
N ILE A 86 7.44 1.34 2.08
CA ILE A 86 6.65 2.57 1.99
C ILE A 86 6.37 3.03 3.41
N CYS A 87 6.54 4.32 3.67
CA CYS A 87 6.10 4.94 4.90
C CYS A 87 4.83 5.74 4.59
N LEU A 88 3.69 5.20 5.02
CA LEU A 88 2.41 5.91 4.95
C LEU A 88 2.37 7.02 6.01
N PRO A 89 1.70 8.15 5.72
CA PRO A 89 1.36 9.14 6.73
C PRO A 89 0.26 8.59 7.65
N ASN A 90 0.00 9.28 8.76
CA ASN A 90 -1.13 8.96 9.63
C ASN A 90 -2.44 9.42 8.99
N GLY A 91 -3.52 8.67 9.20
CA GLY A 91 -4.84 9.09 8.76
C GLY A 91 -5.21 8.62 7.35
N VAL A 92 -4.45 7.70 6.75
CA VAL A 92 -4.72 7.23 5.37
C VAL A 92 -5.98 6.37 5.31
N SER A 93 -6.82 6.64 4.34
CA SER A 93 -7.92 5.78 3.91
C SER A 93 -7.44 4.80 2.85
N ILE A 94 -7.75 3.51 3.02
CA ILE A 94 -7.32 2.48 2.08
C ILE A 94 -8.51 1.68 1.55
N ARG A 95 -8.50 1.42 0.24
CA ARG A 95 -9.44 0.51 -0.43
C ARG A 95 -8.66 -0.68 -0.97
N MET A 96 -9.00 -1.89 -0.52
CA MET A 96 -8.28 -3.11 -0.90
C MET A 96 -9.16 -4.38 -0.88
N ASN A 97 -8.69 -5.44 -1.53
CA ASN A 97 -9.35 -6.74 -1.48
C ASN A 97 -9.06 -7.47 -0.15
N TYR A 98 -10.10 -7.89 0.57
CA TYR A 98 -9.93 -8.56 1.86
C TYR A 98 -9.12 -9.86 1.79
N GLN A 99 -9.35 -10.69 0.77
CA GLN A 99 -8.64 -11.97 0.65
C GLN A 99 -7.15 -11.76 0.37
N ILE A 100 -6.81 -10.72 -0.39
CA ILE A 100 -5.42 -10.36 -0.63
C ILE A 100 -4.80 -9.78 0.65
N ALA A 101 -5.49 -8.88 1.35
CA ALA A 101 -5.05 -8.32 2.63
C ALA A 101 -4.75 -9.43 3.65
N LYS A 102 -5.67 -10.38 3.80
CA LYS A 102 -5.51 -11.55 4.67
C LYS A 102 -4.27 -12.37 4.30
N LYS A 103 -4.01 -12.59 3.00
CA LYS A 103 -2.80 -13.30 2.53
C LYS A 103 -1.51 -12.53 2.79
N VAL A 104 -1.49 -11.21 2.57
CA VAL A 104 -0.29 -10.36 2.75
C VAL A 104 0.10 -10.26 4.21
N THR A 105 -0.89 -10.03 5.06
CA THR A 105 -0.72 -9.82 6.51
C THR A 105 -0.64 -11.13 7.30
N ARG A 106 -0.67 -12.29 6.64
CA ARG A 106 -0.75 -13.63 7.27
C ARG A 106 -1.88 -13.70 8.31
N ASN A 107 -3.11 -13.45 7.86
CA ASN A 107 -4.29 -13.34 8.71
C ASN A 107 -4.17 -12.24 9.77
N PHE A 108 -3.64 -11.06 9.40
CA PHE A 108 -3.48 -9.93 10.32
C PHE A 108 -2.58 -10.23 11.53
N ARG A 109 -1.50 -11.00 11.30
CA ARG A 109 -0.51 -11.38 12.34
C ARG A 109 0.92 -11.00 11.97
N ARG A 110 1.17 -10.50 10.76
CA ARG A 110 2.51 -10.19 10.30
C ARG A 110 3.02 -8.86 10.85
N ASN A 111 4.16 -8.87 11.53
CA ASN A 111 4.69 -7.67 12.22
C ASN A 111 5.13 -6.57 11.25
N ASN A 112 5.85 -6.89 10.18
CA ASN A 112 6.40 -5.89 9.25
C ASN A 112 5.33 -5.10 8.47
N THR A 113 4.06 -5.47 8.58
CA THR A 113 2.95 -4.72 8.00
C THR A 113 2.13 -3.96 9.04
N ARG A 114 2.35 -4.22 10.35
CA ARG A 114 1.59 -3.59 11.45
C ARG A 114 1.82 -2.09 11.52
N THR A 115 3.06 -1.62 11.34
CA THR A 115 3.39 -0.21 11.47
C THR A 115 2.59 0.65 10.49
N ASN A 116 2.50 0.26 9.22
CA ASN A 116 1.68 0.98 8.25
C ASN A 116 0.19 0.75 8.47
N CYS A 117 -0.22 -0.45 8.89
CA CYS A 117 -1.64 -0.73 9.17
C CYS A 117 -2.18 0.09 10.34
N ALA A 118 -1.35 0.36 11.36
CA ALA A 118 -1.72 1.20 12.50
C ALA A 118 -1.99 2.66 12.11
N LYS A 119 -1.46 3.14 10.97
CA LYS A 119 -1.64 4.52 10.51
C LYS A 119 -2.95 4.74 9.74
N ILE A 120 -3.67 3.67 9.43
CA ILE A 120 -4.89 3.72 8.61
C ILE A 120 -6.06 4.20 9.47
N SER A 121 -6.79 5.20 8.99
CA SER A 121 -8.00 5.75 9.64
C SER A 121 -9.29 5.14 9.12
N SER A 122 -9.27 4.62 7.89
CA SER A 122 -10.43 4.03 7.25
C SER A 122 -9.97 2.92 6.31
N ILE A 123 -10.65 1.79 6.36
CA ILE A 123 -10.39 0.68 5.45
C ILE A 123 -11.68 0.18 4.84
N PHE A 124 -11.72 0.19 3.51
CA PHE A 124 -12.78 -0.42 2.74
C PHE A 124 -12.29 -1.75 2.18
N PHE A 125 -12.94 -2.83 2.60
CA PHE A 125 -12.63 -4.17 2.14
C PHE A 125 -13.62 -4.64 1.07
N SER A 126 -13.14 -4.81 -0.15
CA SER A 126 -13.96 -5.47 -1.17
C SER A 126 -14.13 -6.96 -0.86
N ASN A 127 -15.28 -7.50 -1.25
CA ASN A 127 -15.63 -8.92 -1.20
C ASN A 127 -15.72 -9.51 0.23
N LYS A 128 -16.21 -8.73 1.20
CA LYS A 128 -16.49 -9.23 2.54
C LYS A 128 -17.57 -8.41 3.26
N LEU A 129 -18.42 -9.10 4.02
CA LEU A 129 -19.50 -8.48 4.80
C LEU A 129 -19.28 -8.52 6.33
N THR A 130 -18.46 -9.45 6.85
CA THR A 130 -18.34 -9.69 8.31
C THR A 130 -16.90 -9.92 8.79
N PHE A 131 -16.33 -8.98 9.56
CA PHE A 131 -14.92 -9.02 9.95
C PHE A 131 -14.67 -9.74 11.28
N PRO A 132 -13.50 -10.40 11.47
CA PRO A 132 -13.16 -10.98 12.76
C PRO A 132 -12.78 -9.88 13.76
N HIS A 133 -13.07 -10.08 15.05
CA HIS A 133 -12.81 -9.08 16.09
C HIS A 133 -11.35 -8.66 16.20
N HIS A 134 -10.40 -9.59 16.04
CA HIS A 134 -8.96 -9.31 16.08
C HIS A 134 -8.44 -8.44 14.92
N LEU A 135 -9.30 -8.07 13.96
CA LEU A 135 -8.93 -7.13 12.91
C LEU A 135 -8.65 -5.73 13.49
N GLN A 136 -9.37 -5.35 14.55
CA GLN A 136 -9.17 -4.06 15.22
C GLN A 136 -7.79 -3.98 15.88
N ASP A 137 -7.27 -5.08 16.42
CA ASP A 137 -5.91 -5.14 16.99
C ASP A 137 -4.82 -4.83 15.93
N TYR A 138 -5.16 -5.03 14.66
CA TYR A 138 -4.26 -4.81 13.53
C TYR A 138 -4.44 -3.44 12.86
N PHE A 139 -5.63 -2.87 12.97
CA PHE A 139 -5.98 -1.54 12.48
C PHE A 139 -6.62 -0.72 13.62
N PRO A 140 -5.86 -0.41 14.69
CA PRO A 140 -6.39 0.13 15.95
C PRO A 140 -7.20 1.41 15.79
N HIS A 141 -6.84 2.25 14.81
CA HIS A 141 -7.47 3.55 14.58
C HIS A 141 -8.40 3.56 13.36
N ALA A 142 -8.58 2.43 12.68
CA ALA A 142 -9.36 2.39 11.46
C ALA A 142 -10.85 2.17 11.73
N LYS A 143 -11.68 2.94 11.03
CA LYS A 143 -13.05 2.57 10.73
C LYS A 143 -13.05 1.51 9.62
N ILE A 144 -13.50 0.30 9.93
CA ILE A 144 -13.61 -0.80 8.95
C ILE A 144 -15.00 -0.76 8.32
N VAL A 145 -15.06 -0.58 6.99
CA VAL A 145 -16.28 -0.46 6.18
C VAL A 145 -16.42 -1.64 5.22
#